data_AF-A0A9P8EDP9-F1
#
_entry.id   AF-A0A9P8EDP9-F1
#
_cell.length_a   1.000
_cell.length_b   1.000
_cell.length_c   1.000
_cell.angle_alpha   90.00
_cell.angle_beta   90.00
_cell.angle_gamma   90.00
#
_symmetry.space_group_name_H-M   'P 1'
#
loop_
_entity.id
_entity.type
_entity.pdbx_description
1 polymer ?
#
loop_
_entity_poly.entity_id
_entity_poly.type
_entity_poly.pdbx_seq_one_letter_code
_entity_poly.pdbx_strand_id
1 'polypeptide(L)'
;MPTPDLPQPAHPELDSMLTRKFGREVANYFAGSPLNRFGFLRSDNVFLSGALKHPSTKFLACNNLQPLTKDKANLAYIQYKDVQPIIGEDPYATPEDKMIETFNSKKFIPQMIFLGLDESVKDNSFSYEAKNTVHKGAPYFAIDVTPKDPLTQQCNDLIKACEDKGLTFQQGRAMELVAGDAAIYAEARQLLDWNMRNPFCAQCGHPTLSVNGGFKRTCPPTDAASLSATAISTSNTPASSIDRPACATRKGVSNLSFPRTDPTIIVAVVNHAGDKLLLGRSKRFPKYWYSTLAGFCEPAESIEEATRREVWEEAGIHLGRVIIHSTQPWPYPANLMIGAIGQSVPEGETIDLGNDPELEDAKWFTFDEVRKALRVGTSGLDEGPQAEYKEGDLRLPPQTAIANQLISAVVEKGFLAAEAKM
;
A
#
# COMPACT_ATOMS: atom_id res chain seq x y z
N MET A 1 -12.49 6.54 -19.42
CA MET A 1 -13.43 5.73 -18.61
C MET A 1 -13.77 6.54 -17.36
N PRO A 2 -14.93 6.33 -16.72
CA PRO A 2 -15.25 7.08 -15.50
C PRO A 2 -14.22 6.77 -14.41
N THR A 3 -13.87 7.78 -13.62
CA THR A 3 -13.05 7.61 -12.42
C THR A 3 -13.74 6.63 -11.47
N PRO A 4 -13.02 5.66 -10.86
CA PRO A 4 -13.64 4.72 -9.93
C PRO A 4 -14.30 5.41 -8.74
N ASP A 5 -15.39 4.83 -8.26
CA ASP A 5 -16.00 5.22 -7.00
C ASP A 5 -15.05 4.94 -5.83
N LEU A 6 -15.19 5.74 -4.77
CA LEU A 6 -14.52 5.50 -3.50
C LEU A 6 -15.13 4.27 -2.79
N PRO A 7 -14.35 3.57 -1.95
CA PRO A 7 -14.91 2.52 -1.11
C PRO A 7 -15.95 3.10 -0.16
N GLN A 8 -16.92 2.27 0.23
CA GLN A 8 -17.81 2.59 1.34
C GLN A 8 -17.08 2.35 2.67
N PRO A 9 -17.29 3.20 3.70
CA PRO A 9 -16.84 2.88 5.05
C PRO A 9 -17.51 1.60 5.56
N ALA A 10 -17.02 1.03 6.67
CA ALA A 10 -17.51 -0.26 7.16
C ALA A 10 -19.00 -0.25 7.55
N HIS A 11 -19.49 0.90 8.04
CA HIS A 11 -20.87 1.08 8.51
C HIS A 11 -21.47 2.40 8.00
N PRO A 12 -21.68 2.55 6.68
CA PRO A 12 -22.04 3.84 6.07
C PRO A 12 -23.42 4.33 6.49
N GLU A 13 -24.31 3.41 6.86
CA GLU A 13 -25.69 3.69 7.27
C GLU A 13 -25.85 3.85 8.79
N LEU A 14 -24.80 3.64 9.58
CA LEU A 14 -24.90 3.73 11.03
C LEU A 14 -24.86 5.19 11.49
N ASP A 15 -25.99 5.67 11.98
CA ASP A 15 -26.02 6.93 12.73
C ASP A 15 -25.42 6.74 14.12
N SER A 16 -24.36 7.48 14.41
CA SER A 16 -23.63 7.42 15.67
C SER A 16 -23.40 8.84 16.20
N MET A 17 -23.09 8.95 17.51
CA MET A 17 -22.69 10.23 18.09
C MET A 17 -21.48 10.83 17.34
N LEU A 18 -20.52 9.99 16.94
CA LEU A 18 -19.35 10.42 16.19
C LEU A 18 -19.72 10.91 14.79
N THR A 19 -20.62 10.20 14.09
CA THR A 19 -21.13 10.58 12.76
C THR A 19 -21.78 11.96 12.79
N ARG A 20 -22.62 12.24 13.79
CA ARG A 20 -23.27 13.56 13.95
C ARG A 20 -22.26 14.66 14.30
N LYS A 21 -21.29 14.36 15.16
CA LYS A 21 -20.31 15.36 15.63
C LYS A 21 -19.24 15.70 14.60
N PHE A 22 -18.75 14.71 13.85
CA PHE A 22 -17.58 14.83 12.98
C PHE A 22 -17.90 14.61 11.49
N GLY A 23 -19.16 14.30 11.17
CA GLY A 23 -19.57 13.90 9.84
C GLY A 23 -19.40 12.39 9.60
N ARG A 24 -19.85 11.95 8.42
CA ARG A 24 -19.69 10.56 7.98
C ARG A 24 -18.21 10.22 7.78
N GLU A 25 -17.85 8.99 8.11
CA GLU A 25 -16.53 8.43 7.87
C GLU A 25 -16.18 8.50 6.37
N VAL A 26 -14.93 8.85 6.08
CA VAL A 26 -14.39 8.89 4.71
C VAL A 26 -13.46 7.71 4.52
N ALA A 27 -13.82 6.79 3.63
CA ALA A 27 -12.95 5.73 3.16
C ALA A 27 -12.29 6.14 1.84
N ASN A 28 -10.95 6.20 1.84
CA ASN A 28 -10.19 6.57 0.65
C ASN A 28 -9.88 5.36 -0.23
N TYR A 29 -9.66 5.62 -1.51
CA TYR A 29 -9.24 4.60 -2.49
C TYR A 29 -7.99 3.83 -2.03
N PHE A 30 -7.81 2.57 -2.44
CA PHE A 30 -6.86 1.59 -1.88
C PHE A 30 -7.12 1.13 -0.43
N ALA A 31 -8.05 1.74 0.30
CA ALA A 31 -8.58 1.19 1.55
C ALA A 31 -9.89 0.40 1.30
N GLY A 32 -10.48 -0.15 2.36
CA GLY A 32 -11.77 -0.85 2.26
C GLY A 32 -11.66 -2.24 1.61
N SER A 33 -10.59 -2.98 1.91
CA SER A 33 -10.43 -4.35 1.40
C SER A 33 -11.66 -5.20 1.74
N PRO A 34 -12.22 -5.94 0.76
CA PRO A 34 -13.31 -6.88 1.02
C PRO A 34 -12.81 -8.15 1.75
N LEU A 35 -11.50 -8.31 1.90
CA LEU A 35 -10.89 -9.46 2.55
C LEU A 35 -10.72 -9.20 4.05
N ASN A 36 -11.17 -10.15 4.86
CA ASN A 36 -10.71 -10.25 6.24
C ASN A 36 -9.31 -10.84 6.24
N ARG A 37 -8.35 -10.12 6.82
CA ARG A 37 -6.91 -10.42 6.71
C ARG A 37 -6.44 -11.62 7.54
N PHE A 38 -7.22 -12.07 8.52
CA PHE A 38 -6.91 -13.22 9.40
C PHE A 38 -5.45 -13.26 9.91
N GLY A 39 -4.93 -12.12 10.37
CA GLY A 39 -3.51 -11.97 10.72
C GLY A 39 -2.99 -12.96 11.76
N PHE A 40 -3.86 -13.46 12.64
CA PHE A 40 -3.53 -14.43 13.69
C PHE A 40 -3.39 -15.89 13.19
N LEU A 41 -3.77 -16.18 11.94
CA LEU A 41 -3.62 -17.51 11.31
C LEU A 41 -2.43 -17.60 10.36
N ARG A 42 -1.67 -16.51 10.21
CA ARG A 42 -0.58 -16.43 9.22
C ARG A 42 0.60 -17.36 9.52
N SER A 43 0.79 -17.78 10.77
CA SER A 43 1.80 -18.77 11.17
C SER A 43 1.25 -20.19 11.27
N ASP A 44 -0.03 -20.40 10.94
CA ASP A 44 -0.65 -21.71 10.97
C ASP A 44 -0.51 -22.36 9.59
N ASN A 45 0.50 -23.22 9.45
CA ASN A 45 0.79 -23.94 8.22
C ASN A 45 -0.34 -24.89 7.79
N VAL A 46 -1.12 -25.43 8.74
CA VAL A 46 -2.25 -26.33 8.43
C VAL A 46 -3.37 -25.52 7.79
N PHE A 47 -3.69 -24.36 8.38
CA PHE A 47 -4.60 -23.39 7.79
C PHE A 47 -4.16 -22.97 6.38
N LEU A 48 -2.90 -22.53 6.23
CA LEU A 48 -2.39 -22.03 4.96
C LEU A 48 -2.34 -23.11 3.87
N SER A 49 -1.93 -24.34 4.21
CA SER A 49 -1.93 -25.49 3.29
C SER A 49 -3.35 -25.84 2.84
N GLY A 50 -4.31 -25.89 3.78
CA GLY A 50 -5.71 -26.12 3.48
C GLY A 50 -6.32 -25.03 2.60
N ALA A 51 -6.03 -23.77 2.92
CA ALA A 51 -6.46 -22.61 2.15
C ALA A 51 -5.85 -22.61 0.75
N LEU A 52 -4.56 -22.95 0.59
CA LEU A 52 -3.87 -22.96 -0.69
C LEU A 52 -4.54 -23.88 -1.71
N LYS A 53 -4.93 -25.07 -1.28
CA LYS A 53 -5.44 -26.14 -2.15
C LYS A 53 -6.96 -26.12 -2.31
N HIS A 54 -7.65 -25.23 -1.61
CA HIS A 54 -9.10 -25.18 -1.65
C HIS A 54 -9.59 -24.76 -3.06
N PRO A 55 -10.63 -25.41 -3.64
CA PRO A 55 -11.10 -25.09 -5.00
C PRO A 55 -11.63 -23.66 -5.21
N SER A 56 -11.99 -22.96 -4.12
CA SER A 56 -12.44 -21.56 -4.20
C SER A 56 -11.30 -20.54 -4.11
N THR A 57 -10.06 -21.00 -3.94
CA THR A 57 -8.90 -20.12 -3.75
C THR A 57 -8.56 -19.36 -5.01
N LYS A 58 -8.34 -18.06 -4.85
CA LYS A 58 -8.00 -17.14 -5.91
C LYS A 58 -6.56 -16.65 -5.77
N PHE A 59 -5.83 -16.66 -6.88
CA PHE A 59 -4.46 -16.17 -6.93
C PHE A 59 -4.40 -14.92 -7.80
N LEU A 60 -4.00 -13.79 -7.20
CA LEU A 60 -3.62 -12.59 -7.92
C LEU A 60 -2.17 -12.73 -8.37
N ALA A 61 -1.97 -12.96 -9.67
CA ALA A 61 -0.63 -12.98 -10.25
C ALA A 61 -0.13 -11.54 -10.46
N CYS A 62 1.13 -11.29 -10.12
CA CYS A 62 1.79 -10.01 -10.34
C CYS A 62 3.09 -10.19 -11.14
N ASN A 63 3.27 -9.44 -12.23
CA ASN A 63 4.49 -9.42 -13.03
C ASN A 63 5.16 -8.06 -12.92
N ASN A 64 6.38 -7.99 -12.39
CA ASN A 64 7.06 -6.76 -11.98
C ASN A 64 6.13 -5.86 -11.13
N LEU A 65 5.48 -6.51 -10.16
CA LEU A 65 4.48 -5.90 -9.26
C LEU A 65 3.23 -5.33 -9.95
N GLN A 66 3.07 -5.50 -11.27
CA GLN A 66 1.86 -5.13 -12.00
C GLN A 66 0.83 -6.25 -11.87
N PRO A 67 -0.45 -5.96 -11.58
CA PRO A 67 -1.45 -6.96 -11.32
C PRO A 67 -2.00 -7.54 -12.62
N LEU A 68 -2.36 -8.83 -12.59
CA LEU A 68 -3.16 -9.44 -13.63
C LEU A 68 -4.59 -8.88 -13.59
N THR A 69 -5.11 -8.49 -14.75
CA THR A 69 -6.40 -7.83 -14.92
C THR A 69 -7.18 -8.42 -16.08
N LYS A 70 -8.51 -8.40 -15.96
CA LYS A 70 -9.44 -8.75 -17.05
C LYS A 70 -9.66 -7.55 -17.97
N ASP A 71 -9.71 -6.37 -17.38
CA ASP A 71 -9.82 -5.07 -18.01
C ASP A 71 -9.22 -4.03 -17.07
N LYS A 72 -9.19 -2.75 -17.46
CA LYS A 72 -8.54 -1.72 -16.64
C LYS A 72 -9.19 -1.48 -15.26
N ALA A 73 -10.43 -1.94 -15.07
CA ALA A 73 -11.20 -1.73 -13.85
C ALA A 73 -11.25 -2.95 -12.93
N ASN A 74 -10.98 -4.15 -13.45
CA ASN A 74 -11.16 -5.39 -12.71
C ASN A 74 -9.91 -6.27 -12.74
N LEU A 75 -9.49 -6.71 -11.55
CA LEU A 75 -8.47 -7.73 -11.38
C LEU A 75 -8.93 -9.06 -12.00
N ALA A 76 -7.96 -9.86 -12.40
CA ALA A 76 -8.17 -11.24 -12.78
C ALA A 76 -7.44 -12.17 -11.81
N TYR A 77 -8.03 -13.34 -11.59
CA TYR A 77 -7.52 -14.35 -10.69
C TYR A 77 -7.32 -15.67 -11.41
N ILE A 78 -6.22 -16.34 -11.11
CA ILE A 78 -5.91 -17.69 -11.58
C ILE A 78 -6.13 -18.70 -10.45
N GLN A 79 -6.08 -19.98 -10.80
CA GLN A 79 -6.36 -21.09 -9.89
C GLN A 79 -5.07 -21.80 -9.47
N TYR A 80 -5.17 -22.63 -8.43
CA TYR A 80 -4.03 -23.40 -7.90
C TYR A 80 -3.25 -24.15 -8.99
N LYS A 81 -3.97 -24.82 -9.91
CA LYS A 81 -3.36 -25.55 -11.05
C LYS A 81 -2.48 -24.67 -11.95
N ASP A 82 -2.80 -23.39 -12.07
CA ASP A 82 -2.08 -22.46 -12.94
C ASP A 82 -0.75 -22.02 -12.26
N VAL A 83 -0.72 -21.95 -10.92
CA VAL A 83 0.45 -21.53 -10.14
C VAL A 83 1.31 -22.69 -9.63
N GLN A 84 0.78 -23.91 -9.56
CA GLN A 84 1.47 -25.12 -9.09
C GLN A 84 2.86 -25.33 -9.73
N PRO A 85 3.07 -25.12 -11.04
CA PRO A 85 4.40 -25.24 -11.64
C PRO A 85 5.45 -24.27 -11.09
N ILE A 86 5.02 -23.16 -10.49
CA ILE A 86 5.87 -22.13 -9.90
C ILE A 86 6.07 -22.41 -8.41
N ILE A 87 5.00 -22.67 -7.67
CA ILE A 87 5.04 -22.81 -6.20
C ILE A 87 5.34 -24.23 -5.70
N GLY A 88 5.30 -25.23 -6.58
CA GLY A 88 5.34 -26.64 -6.23
C GLY A 88 4.02 -27.14 -5.64
N GLU A 89 4.05 -28.34 -5.05
CA GLU A 89 2.84 -28.98 -4.50
C GLU A 89 2.28 -28.24 -3.28
N ASP A 90 3.14 -27.87 -2.33
CA ASP A 90 2.69 -27.22 -1.11
C ASP A 90 3.86 -26.51 -0.39
N PRO A 91 4.03 -25.20 -0.59
CA PRO A 91 5.05 -24.43 0.12
C PRO A 91 4.80 -24.35 1.63
N TYR A 92 3.61 -24.72 2.13
CA TYR A 92 3.25 -24.66 3.54
C TYR A 92 3.27 -26.03 4.24
N ALA A 93 3.59 -27.11 3.54
CA ALA A 93 3.61 -28.46 4.12
C ALA A 93 4.63 -28.63 5.26
N THR A 94 5.74 -27.89 5.21
CA THR A 94 6.76 -27.91 6.26
C THR A 94 6.49 -26.78 7.26
N PRO A 95 6.37 -27.08 8.57
CA PRO A 95 6.28 -26.07 9.61
C PRO A 95 7.45 -25.06 9.56
N GLU A 96 7.17 -23.79 9.85
CA GLU A 96 8.15 -22.72 9.70
C GLU A 96 9.40 -22.87 10.57
N ASP A 97 9.27 -23.43 11.78
CA ASP A 97 10.41 -23.73 12.66
C ASP A 97 11.39 -24.70 11.98
N LYS A 98 10.87 -25.72 11.30
CA LYS A 98 11.66 -26.66 10.50
C LYS A 98 12.24 -26.02 9.26
N MET A 99 11.49 -25.15 8.56
CA MET A 99 12.03 -24.39 7.44
C MET A 99 13.21 -23.49 7.84
N ILE A 100 13.15 -22.91 9.05
CA ILE A 100 14.23 -22.07 9.62
C ILE A 100 15.44 -22.93 9.99
N GLU A 101 15.22 -24.07 10.65
CA GLU A 101 16.29 -25.01 11.02
C GLU A 101 17.06 -25.52 9.79
N THR A 102 16.32 -25.87 8.72
CA THR A 102 16.87 -26.45 7.49
C THR A 102 17.10 -25.42 6.37
N PHE A 103 17.19 -24.14 6.72
CA PHE A 103 17.27 -23.06 5.74
C PHE A 103 18.49 -23.24 4.80
N ASN A 104 18.29 -22.98 3.51
CA ASN A 104 19.32 -23.02 2.49
C ASN A 104 19.15 -21.82 1.55
N SER A 105 20.08 -20.87 1.61
CA SER A 105 19.99 -19.62 0.81
C SER A 105 20.14 -19.81 -0.70
N LYS A 106 20.66 -20.96 -1.17
CA LYS A 106 20.73 -21.28 -2.60
C LYS A 106 19.43 -21.86 -3.15
N LYS A 107 18.49 -22.28 -2.28
CA LYS A 107 17.18 -22.77 -2.71
C LYS A 107 16.28 -21.58 -3.01
N PHE A 108 15.87 -21.46 -4.27
CA PHE A 108 14.85 -20.49 -4.66
C PHE A 108 13.51 -20.83 -4.00
N ILE A 109 12.86 -19.81 -3.42
CA ILE A 109 11.52 -19.91 -2.85
C ILE A 109 10.66 -18.84 -3.53
N PRO A 110 9.63 -19.24 -4.30
CA PRO A 110 8.68 -18.32 -4.90
C PRO A 110 8.03 -17.41 -3.86
N GLN A 111 7.86 -16.14 -4.21
CA GLN A 111 7.21 -15.20 -3.29
C GLN A 111 5.68 -15.31 -3.41
N MET A 112 5.05 -15.69 -2.31
CA MET A 112 3.61 -15.79 -2.19
C MET A 112 3.12 -15.16 -0.88
N ILE A 113 2.00 -14.45 -0.94
CA ILE A 113 1.40 -13.71 0.16
C ILE A 113 -0.02 -14.19 0.39
N PHE A 114 -0.37 -14.59 1.61
CA PHE A 114 -1.76 -14.84 1.97
C PHE A 114 -2.47 -13.51 2.29
N LEU A 115 -3.43 -13.10 1.47
CA LEU A 115 -4.09 -11.79 1.59
C LEU A 115 -5.25 -11.81 2.59
N GLY A 116 -5.94 -12.94 2.71
CA GLY A 116 -7.10 -13.07 3.59
C GLY A 116 -8.17 -14.00 3.03
N LEU A 117 -9.35 -13.95 3.66
CA LEU A 117 -10.54 -14.63 3.18
C LEU A 117 -11.61 -13.61 2.79
N ASP A 118 -12.27 -13.85 1.68
CA ASP A 118 -13.53 -13.20 1.31
C ASP A 118 -14.68 -13.93 2.00
N GLU A 119 -15.16 -13.36 3.10
CA GLU A 119 -16.21 -13.95 3.93
C GLU A 119 -17.60 -13.82 3.27
N SER A 120 -17.74 -13.08 2.17
CA SER A 120 -19.00 -12.97 1.43
C SER A 120 -19.34 -14.24 0.65
N VAL A 121 -18.33 -15.02 0.26
CA VAL A 121 -18.50 -16.30 -0.43
C VAL A 121 -18.97 -17.36 0.57
N LYS A 122 -20.23 -17.80 0.42
CA LYS A 122 -20.85 -18.81 1.30
C LYS A 122 -20.83 -20.22 0.71
N ASP A 123 -21.09 -20.33 -0.59
CA ASP A 123 -21.16 -21.61 -1.28
C ASP A 123 -19.77 -22.15 -1.56
N ASN A 124 -19.53 -23.42 -1.20
CA ASN A 124 -18.22 -24.06 -1.34
C ASN A 124 -17.08 -23.18 -0.80
N SER A 125 -17.30 -22.53 0.35
CA SER A 125 -16.29 -21.71 1.03
C SER A 125 -15.31 -22.59 1.80
N PHE A 126 -14.04 -22.19 1.82
CA PHE A 126 -13.07 -22.80 2.73
C PHE A 126 -13.54 -22.62 4.18
N SER A 127 -13.33 -23.63 5.03
CA SER A 127 -13.77 -23.62 6.42
C SER A 127 -12.63 -24.11 7.31
N TYR A 128 -12.30 -23.35 8.34
CA TYR A 128 -11.23 -23.70 9.28
C TYR A 128 -11.64 -23.37 10.71
N GLU A 129 -11.43 -24.30 11.63
CA GLU A 129 -11.71 -24.07 13.04
C GLU A 129 -10.44 -23.64 13.77
N ALA A 130 -10.46 -22.46 14.38
CA ALA A 130 -9.40 -21.97 15.22
C ALA A 130 -9.98 -21.34 16.48
N LYS A 131 -9.38 -21.62 17.65
CA LYS A 131 -9.81 -21.06 18.94
C LYS A 131 -11.32 -21.20 19.20
N ASN A 132 -11.88 -22.39 18.92
CA ASN A 132 -13.30 -22.71 19.06
C ASN A 132 -14.24 -21.85 18.20
N THR A 133 -13.73 -21.24 17.13
CA THR A 133 -14.52 -20.46 16.16
C THR A 133 -14.26 -21.00 14.77
N VAL A 134 -15.33 -21.19 14.00
CA VAL A 134 -15.23 -21.61 12.59
C VAL A 134 -15.17 -20.36 11.71
N HIS A 135 -14.08 -20.23 10.96
CA HIS A 135 -13.85 -19.17 10.00
C HIS A 135 -14.15 -19.68 8.59
N LYS A 136 -14.91 -18.91 7.80
CA LYS A 136 -15.34 -19.31 6.45
C LYS A 136 -15.15 -18.21 5.42
N GLY A 137 -14.73 -18.57 4.22
CA GLY A 137 -14.64 -17.66 3.08
C GLY A 137 -13.86 -18.25 1.91
N ALA A 138 -13.72 -17.50 0.82
CA ALA A 138 -12.81 -17.87 -0.27
C ALA A 138 -11.40 -17.35 0.02
N PRO A 139 -10.35 -18.18 0.01
CA PRO A 139 -8.99 -17.72 0.27
C PRO A 139 -8.39 -16.93 -0.91
N TYR A 140 -7.58 -15.92 -0.60
CA TYR A 140 -6.86 -15.12 -1.59
C TYR A 140 -5.36 -15.13 -1.32
N PHE A 141 -4.58 -15.35 -2.37
CA PHE A 141 -3.13 -15.22 -2.37
C PHE A 141 -2.68 -14.24 -3.45
N ALA A 142 -1.55 -13.57 -3.23
CA ALA A 142 -0.79 -12.90 -4.29
C ALA A 142 0.51 -13.66 -4.56
N ILE A 143 0.93 -13.71 -5.82
CA ILE A 143 2.15 -14.40 -6.25
C ILE A 143 2.96 -13.54 -7.22
N ASP A 144 4.28 -13.46 -7.00
CA ASP A 144 5.20 -12.89 -7.99
C ASP A 144 5.44 -13.91 -9.11
N VAL A 145 5.03 -13.58 -10.32
CA VAL A 145 5.24 -14.36 -11.54
C VAL A 145 6.23 -13.69 -12.48
N THR A 146 7.02 -12.73 -11.99
CA THR A 146 8.10 -12.12 -12.77
C THR A 146 9.11 -13.21 -13.17
N PRO A 147 9.42 -13.38 -14.47
CA PRO A 147 10.40 -14.38 -14.92
C PRO A 147 11.78 -14.11 -14.32
N LYS A 148 12.25 -15.04 -13.49
CA LYS A 148 13.56 -15.01 -12.80
C LYS A 148 14.06 -16.44 -12.63
N ASP A 149 15.38 -16.64 -12.72
CA ASP A 149 15.96 -17.96 -12.51
C ASP A 149 15.68 -18.48 -11.09
N PRO A 150 15.37 -19.78 -10.93
CA PRO A 150 15.33 -20.84 -11.94
C PRO A 150 13.95 -21.06 -12.60
N LEU A 151 12.97 -20.17 -12.38
CA LEU A 151 11.57 -20.34 -12.81
C LEU A 151 11.20 -19.51 -14.06
N THR A 152 12.20 -19.01 -14.78
CA THR A 152 12.02 -18.15 -15.97
C THR A 152 11.02 -18.75 -16.96
N GLN A 153 11.14 -20.05 -17.28
CA GLN A 153 10.27 -20.72 -18.24
C GLN A 153 8.83 -20.85 -17.73
N GLN A 154 8.64 -21.33 -16.50
CA GLN A 154 7.32 -21.54 -15.89
C GLN A 154 6.54 -20.22 -15.76
N CYS A 155 7.23 -19.14 -15.37
CA CYS A 155 6.64 -17.81 -15.32
C CYS A 155 6.22 -17.31 -16.71
N ASN A 156 7.09 -17.48 -17.73
CA ASN A 156 6.76 -17.09 -19.11
C ASN A 156 5.56 -17.88 -19.66
N ASP A 157 5.50 -19.19 -19.39
CA ASP A 157 4.39 -20.04 -19.83
C ASP A 157 3.07 -19.63 -19.17
N LEU A 158 3.08 -19.30 -17.86
CA LEU A 158 1.91 -18.80 -17.16
C LEU A 158 1.46 -17.43 -17.69
N ILE A 159 2.39 -16.49 -17.89
CA ILE A 159 2.09 -15.16 -18.45
C ILE A 159 1.42 -15.33 -19.81
N LYS A 160 2.02 -16.11 -20.71
CA LYS A 160 1.47 -16.40 -22.02
C LYS A 160 0.09 -17.04 -21.94
N ALA A 161 -0.11 -18.02 -21.06
CA ALA A 161 -1.41 -18.67 -20.86
C ALA A 161 -2.48 -17.70 -20.34
N CYS A 162 -2.11 -16.65 -19.61
CA CYS A 162 -3.03 -15.59 -19.21
C CYS A 162 -3.37 -14.66 -20.38
N GLU A 163 -2.36 -14.28 -21.17
CA GLU A 163 -2.52 -13.46 -22.38
C GLU A 163 -3.40 -14.16 -23.44
N ASP A 164 -3.21 -15.47 -23.64
CA ASP A 164 -4.03 -16.30 -24.54
C ASP A 164 -5.51 -16.35 -24.09
N LYS A 165 -5.79 -16.10 -22.80
CA LYS A 165 -7.15 -15.96 -22.24
C LYS A 165 -7.69 -14.52 -22.32
N GLY A 166 -6.94 -13.60 -22.92
CA GLY A 166 -7.29 -12.17 -23.03
C GLY A 166 -7.06 -11.37 -21.75
N LEU A 167 -6.30 -11.90 -20.78
CA LEU A 167 -5.92 -11.18 -19.56
C LEU A 167 -4.63 -10.41 -19.78
N THR A 168 -4.42 -9.32 -19.04
CA THR A 168 -3.22 -8.49 -19.19
C THR A 168 -2.68 -8.04 -17.85
N PHE A 169 -1.38 -7.78 -17.78
CA PHE A 169 -0.76 -7.14 -16.61
C PHE A 169 -0.85 -5.62 -16.75
N GLN A 170 -1.76 -4.99 -15.99
CA GLN A 170 -2.04 -3.56 -16.11
C GLN A 170 -0.83 -2.73 -15.69
N GLN A 171 -0.32 -1.90 -16.60
CA GLN A 171 0.85 -1.07 -16.34
C GLN A 171 0.51 0.19 -15.53
N GLY A 172 1.53 0.76 -14.88
CA GLY A 172 1.42 2.03 -14.15
C GLY A 172 0.93 1.85 -12.71
N ARG A 173 0.07 2.76 -12.26
CA ARG A 173 -0.42 2.81 -10.86
C ARG A 173 -1.81 2.17 -10.66
N ALA A 174 -2.37 1.52 -11.68
CA ALA A 174 -3.69 0.89 -11.64
C ALA A 174 -4.79 1.73 -10.93
N MET A 175 -4.82 3.04 -11.20
CA MET A 175 -5.75 3.99 -10.59
C MET A 175 -7.19 3.87 -11.12
N GLU A 176 -7.43 2.92 -12.04
CA GLU A 176 -8.71 2.68 -12.70
C GLU A 176 -9.48 1.48 -12.10
N LEU A 177 -8.87 0.72 -11.19
CA LEU A 177 -9.51 -0.43 -10.54
C LEU A 177 -10.75 -0.02 -9.73
N VAL A 178 -11.74 -0.89 -9.64
CA VAL A 178 -12.83 -0.71 -8.68
C VAL A 178 -12.29 -0.79 -7.25
N ALA A 179 -12.90 -0.08 -6.30
CA ALA A 179 -12.32 0.16 -4.97
C ALA A 179 -11.88 -1.12 -4.22
N GLY A 180 -12.70 -2.17 -4.24
CA GLY A 180 -12.37 -3.44 -3.58
C GLY A 180 -11.14 -4.11 -4.19
N ASP A 181 -11.05 -4.13 -5.52
CA ASP A 181 -9.90 -4.66 -6.26
C ASP A 181 -8.64 -3.84 -6.03
N ALA A 182 -8.77 -2.51 -6.03
CA ALA A 182 -7.68 -1.61 -5.72
C ALA A 182 -7.11 -1.89 -4.32
N ALA A 183 -7.97 -2.12 -3.33
CA ALA A 183 -7.56 -2.43 -1.96
C ALA A 183 -6.83 -3.78 -1.83
N ILE A 184 -7.31 -4.83 -2.53
CA ILE A 184 -6.63 -6.13 -2.62
C ILE A 184 -5.25 -5.96 -3.26
N TYR A 185 -5.19 -5.24 -4.38
CA TYR A 185 -3.94 -4.99 -5.09
C TYR A 185 -2.95 -4.16 -4.25
N ALA A 186 -3.41 -3.16 -3.50
CA ALA A 186 -2.55 -2.35 -2.66
C ALA A 186 -1.83 -3.19 -1.60
N GLU A 187 -2.55 -4.08 -0.92
CA GLU A 187 -1.96 -5.03 0.04
C GLU A 187 -0.97 -5.98 -0.65
N ALA A 188 -1.40 -6.62 -1.75
CA ALA A 188 -0.56 -7.54 -2.51
C ALA A 188 0.74 -6.88 -2.98
N ARG A 189 0.63 -5.72 -3.60
CA ARG A 189 1.76 -4.96 -4.15
C ARG A 189 2.77 -4.58 -3.07
N GLN A 190 2.32 -3.98 -1.98
CA GLN A 190 3.21 -3.52 -0.91
C GLN A 190 3.98 -4.68 -0.27
N LEU A 191 3.33 -5.84 -0.09
CA LEU A 191 3.95 -7.01 0.51
C LEU A 191 4.89 -7.75 -0.44
N LEU A 192 4.54 -7.86 -1.72
CA LEU A 192 5.42 -8.41 -2.74
C LEU A 192 6.66 -7.52 -2.92
N ASP A 193 6.47 -6.21 -3.00
CA ASP A 193 7.55 -5.23 -3.12
C ASP A 193 8.49 -5.26 -1.90
N TRP A 194 7.93 -5.28 -0.68
CA TRP A 194 8.73 -5.38 0.54
C TRP A 194 9.53 -6.68 0.58
N ASN A 195 8.91 -7.83 0.29
CA ASN A 195 9.63 -9.09 0.28
C ASN A 195 10.74 -9.13 -0.78
N MET A 196 10.50 -8.55 -1.95
CA MET A 196 11.49 -8.47 -3.04
C MET A 196 12.67 -7.57 -2.69
N ARG A 197 12.44 -6.43 -2.03
CA ARG A 197 13.48 -5.44 -1.71
C ARG A 197 14.25 -5.73 -0.41
N ASN A 198 13.75 -6.65 0.44
CA ASN A 198 14.36 -6.94 1.74
C ASN A 198 14.86 -8.40 1.88
N PRO A 199 15.56 -9.00 0.89
CA PRO A 199 15.97 -10.40 0.97
C PRO A 199 17.02 -10.69 2.04
N PHE A 200 17.69 -9.66 2.57
CA PHE A 200 18.76 -9.76 3.56
C PHE A 200 18.37 -9.11 4.90
N CYS A 201 18.94 -9.62 5.98
CA CYS A 201 18.73 -9.12 7.33
C CYS A 201 19.45 -7.77 7.49
N ALA A 202 18.71 -6.69 7.74
CA ALA A 202 19.30 -5.36 7.93
C ALA A 202 20.28 -5.27 9.13
N GLN A 203 20.21 -6.20 10.09
CA GLN A 203 21.13 -6.23 11.24
C GLN A 203 22.48 -6.90 10.93
N CYS A 204 22.51 -7.95 10.09
CA CYS A 204 23.72 -8.77 9.92
C CYS A 204 24.05 -9.10 8.46
N GLY A 205 23.31 -8.59 7.48
CA GLY A 205 23.54 -8.77 6.05
C GLY A 205 23.24 -10.16 5.49
N HIS A 206 22.85 -11.14 6.31
CA HIS A 206 22.62 -12.51 5.84
C HIS A 206 21.24 -12.70 5.19
N PRO A 207 21.08 -13.64 4.23
CA PRO A 207 19.79 -13.97 3.64
C PRO A 207 18.72 -14.32 4.69
N THR A 208 17.50 -13.87 4.43
CA THR A 208 16.32 -14.09 5.27
C THR A 208 15.29 -14.96 4.56
N LEU A 209 14.39 -15.57 5.34
CA LEU A 209 13.29 -16.39 4.87
C LEU A 209 11.97 -15.63 5.05
N SER A 210 11.13 -15.60 4.02
CA SER A 210 9.75 -15.11 4.12
C SER A 210 8.91 -16.15 4.85
N VAL A 211 8.20 -15.73 5.90
CA VAL A 211 7.36 -16.54 6.79
C VAL A 211 6.08 -15.77 7.13
N ASN A 212 5.21 -16.34 7.97
CA ASN A 212 3.90 -15.81 8.34
C ASN A 212 3.06 -15.46 7.10
N GLY A 213 2.96 -16.38 6.13
CA GLY A 213 2.21 -16.14 4.88
C GLY A 213 2.70 -14.91 4.10
N GLY A 214 3.97 -14.52 4.25
CA GLY A 214 4.58 -13.37 3.58
C GLY A 214 4.64 -12.08 4.40
N PHE A 215 4.14 -12.06 5.64
CA PHE A 215 4.09 -10.88 6.52
C PHE A 215 5.27 -10.76 7.48
N LYS A 216 6.26 -11.64 7.37
CA LYS A 216 7.46 -11.58 8.19
C LYS A 216 8.67 -12.12 7.43
N ARG A 217 9.84 -11.54 7.71
CA ARG A 217 11.13 -12.07 7.29
C ARG A 217 11.94 -12.44 8.51
N THR A 218 12.33 -13.71 8.56
CA THR A 218 13.13 -14.26 9.66
C THR A 218 14.57 -14.42 9.20
N CYS A 219 15.53 -14.06 10.04
CA CYS A 219 16.95 -14.33 9.82
C CYS A 219 17.31 -15.70 10.42
N PRO A 220 17.51 -16.75 9.60
CA PRO A 220 17.78 -18.08 10.13
C PRO A 220 19.12 -18.12 10.88
N PRO A 221 19.22 -18.91 11.96
CA PRO A 221 20.46 -19.09 12.73
C PRO A 221 21.50 -19.88 11.95
N THR A 222 21.08 -20.67 10.98
CA THR A 222 21.87 -21.59 10.18
C THR A 222 21.66 -21.34 8.69
N ASP A 223 22.61 -21.72 7.85
CA ASP A 223 22.44 -21.81 6.40
C ASP A 223 23.18 -22.99 5.80
N ALA A 224 22.43 -23.96 5.29
CA ALA A 224 22.98 -25.17 4.66
C ALA A 224 23.84 -24.84 3.42
N ALA A 225 23.67 -23.67 2.79
CA ALA A 225 24.51 -23.24 1.68
C ALA A 225 25.96 -22.90 2.10
N SER A 226 26.19 -22.60 3.39
CA SER A 226 27.50 -22.18 3.91
C SER A 226 28.53 -23.32 3.96
N LEU A 227 28.12 -24.57 3.74
CA LEU A 227 28.99 -25.75 3.74
C LEU A 227 29.91 -25.88 2.50
N SER A 228 29.89 -24.94 1.55
CA SER A 228 30.52 -25.13 0.23
C SER A 228 31.60 -24.11 -0.18
N ALA A 229 32.28 -23.44 0.75
CA ALA A 229 33.43 -22.61 0.40
C ALA A 229 34.64 -23.01 1.23
N THR A 230 35.67 -23.52 0.55
CA THR A 230 37.06 -23.68 0.97
C THR A 230 37.54 -22.49 1.81
N ALA A 231 37.32 -22.55 3.12
CA ALA A 231 38.05 -21.72 4.05
C ALA A 231 39.40 -22.41 4.28
N ILE A 232 40.45 -21.85 3.66
CA ILE A 232 41.82 -22.02 4.14
C ILE A 232 41.81 -21.40 5.54
N SER A 233 41.59 -22.26 6.55
CA SER A 233 41.62 -21.87 7.94
C SER A 233 43.08 -21.84 8.39
N THR A 234 43.61 -20.65 8.68
CA THR A 234 44.88 -20.48 9.42
C THR A 234 44.70 -20.70 10.92
N SER A 235 43.49 -21.05 11.38
CA SER A 235 43.21 -21.47 12.75
C SER A 235 42.86 -22.97 12.80
N ASN A 236 43.27 -23.65 13.86
CA ASN A 236 42.92 -25.05 14.16
C ASN A 236 41.42 -25.23 14.53
N THR A 237 40.53 -24.42 13.97
CA THR A 237 39.08 -24.53 14.14
C THR A 237 38.51 -25.05 12.81
N PRO A 238 37.88 -26.23 12.78
CA PRO A 238 37.44 -26.82 11.52
C PRO A 238 36.39 -25.95 10.83
N ALA A 239 36.65 -25.58 9.58
CA ALA A 239 35.68 -24.95 8.68
C ALA A 239 34.47 -25.88 8.47
N SER A 240 33.41 -25.73 9.30
CA SER A 240 32.31 -26.70 9.33
C SER A 240 30.96 -26.18 9.87
N SER A 241 30.84 -24.95 10.36
CA SER A 241 29.57 -24.54 10.99
C SER A 241 28.58 -23.98 9.96
N ILE A 242 27.45 -24.67 9.82
CA ILE A 242 26.20 -24.15 9.24
C ILE A 242 25.71 -22.92 10.02
N ASP A 243 26.15 -22.78 11.28
CA ASP A 243 25.79 -21.70 12.19
C ASP A 243 26.31 -20.33 11.73
N ARG A 244 25.42 -19.35 11.80
CA ARG A 244 25.71 -17.94 11.56
C ARG A 244 25.99 -17.23 12.90
N PRO A 245 26.79 -16.14 12.90
CA PRO A 245 27.01 -15.32 14.09
C PRO A 245 25.70 -14.86 14.74
N ALA A 246 25.76 -14.53 16.03
CA ALA A 246 24.60 -14.02 16.77
C ALA A 246 23.99 -12.79 16.07
N CYS A 247 22.66 -12.72 16.05
CA CYS A 247 21.92 -11.62 15.44
C CYS A 247 20.82 -11.14 16.37
N ALA A 248 20.71 -9.83 16.58
CA ALA A 248 19.72 -9.24 17.47
C ALA A 248 18.28 -9.52 17.01
N THR A 249 18.04 -9.64 15.70
CA THR A 249 16.70 -9.95 15.15
C THR A 249 16.19 -11.34 15.53
N ARG A 250 17.06 -12.23 16.01
CA ARG A 250 16.68 -13.57 16.51
C ARG A 250 16.29 -13.55 17.98
N LYS A 251 16.49 -12.43 18.67
CA LYS A 251 16.21 -12.26 20.10
C LYS A 251 15.03 -11.29 20.24
N GLY A 252 13.83 -11.83 20.47
CA GLY A 252 12.62 -11.04 20.66
C GLY A 252 12.02 -10.50 19.35
N VAL A 253 11.22 -9.44 19.47
CA VAL A 253 10.51 -8.80 18.35
C VAL A 253 11.35 -7.65 17.80
N SER A 254 11.64 -7.67 16.50
CA SER A 254 12.36 -6.61 15.79
C SER A 254 11.54 -6.11 14.61
N ASN A 255 11.41 -4.80 14.46
CA ASN A 255 10.74 -4.17 13.31
C ASN A 255 11.39 -4.54 11.97
N LEU A 256 12.68 -4.89 11.96
CA LEU A 256 13.42 -5.35 10.77
C LEU A 256 12.82 -6.63 10.16
N SER A 257 12.02 -7.38 10.94
CA SER A 257 11.35 -8.58 10.47
C SER A 257 9.98 -8.33 9.85
N PHE A 258 9.42 -7.12 9.90
CA PHE A 258 8.03 -6.87 9.48
C PHE A 258 7.95 -5.87 8.31
N PRO A 259 6.85 -5.92 7.52
CA PRO A 259 6.59 -4.98 6.43
C PRO A 259 6.66 -3.53 6.88
N ARG A 260 7.27 -2.69 6.05
CA ARG A 260 7.38 -1.25 6.27
C ARG A 260 6.11 -0.53 5.78
N THR A 261 5.69 0.47 6.52
CA THR A 261 4.70 1.46 6.09
C THR A 261 5.24 2.84 6.46
N ASP A 262 5.45 3.68 5.47
CA ASP A 262 6.03 5.01 5.64
C ASP A 262 4.91 6.04 5.87
N PRO A 263 4.81 6.66 7.06
CA PRO A 263 3.82 7.71 7.31
C PRO A 263 4.18 8.96 6.51
N THR A 264 3.21 9.47 5.75
CA THR A 264 3.37 10.66 4.89
C THR A 264 2.20 11.59 5.17
N ILE A 265 2.46 12.80 5.63
CA ILE A 265 1.40 13.81 5.78
C ILE A 265 0.98 14.30 4.40
N ILE A 266 -0.29 14.68 4.27
CA ILE A 266 -0.79 15.42 3.11
C ILE A 266 -1.85 16.39 3.57
N VAL A 267 -1.71 17.67 3.26
CA VAL A 267 -2.44 18.72 3.99
C VAL A 267 -3.14 19.71 3.06
N ALA A 268 -4.43 19.92 3.31
CA ALA A 268 -5.15 21.08 2.79
C ALA A 268 -4.95 22.27 3.74
N VAL A 269 -4.24 23.28 3.24
CA VAL A 269 -3.89 24.48 4.01
C VAL A 269 -4.88 25.59 3.70
N VAL A 270 -5.64 25.98 4.72
CA VAL A 270 -6.63 27.06 4.68
C VAL A 270 -5.98 28.33 5.21
N ASN A 271 -6.23 29.46 4.56
CA ASN A 271 -5.76 30.74 5.06
C ASN A 271 -6.48 31.14 6.37
N HIS A 272 -5.98 32.15 7.05
CA HIS A 272 -6.49 32.65 8.32
C HIS A 272 -7.92 33.14 8.18
N ALA A 273 -8.23 33.84 7.08
CA ALA A 273 -9.58 34.34 6.81
C ALA A 273 -10.60 33.23 6.48
N GLY A 274 -10.15 32.04 6.11
CA GLY A 274 -11.02 30.89 5.84
C GLY A 274 -11.70 30.90 4.47
N ASP A 275 -11.12 31.57 3.47
CA ASP A 275 -11.70 31.76 2.13
C ASP A 275 -10.80 31.30 0.96
N LYS A 276 -9.55 30.89 1.27
CA LYS A 276 -8.58 30.40 0.28
C LYS A 276 -7.91 29.11 0.71
N LEU A 277 -7.51 28.31 -0.27
CA LEU A 277 -6.65 27.14 -0.14
C LEU A 277 -5.28 27.41 -0.75
N LEU A 278 -4.22 27.05 -0.04
CA LEU A 278 -2.89 26.98 -0.63
C LEU A 278 -2.75 25.65 -1.37
N LEU A 279 -2.31 25.70 -2.62
CA LEU A 279 -1.95 24.52 -3.40
C LEU A 279 -0.57 24.71 -4.02
N GLY A 280 0.20 23.63 -4.09
CA GLY A 280 1.55 23.58 -4.66
C GLY A 280 1.61 22.72 -5.92
N ARG A 281 2.63 22.96 -6.75
CA ARG A 281 2.97 22.08 -7.89
C ARG A 281 4.47 21.87 -7.97
N SER A 282 4.86 20.71 -8.48
CA SER A 282 6.25 20.40 -8.84
C SER A 282 6.44 20.49 -10.35
N LYS A 283 7.70 20.64 -10.81
CA LYS A 283 8.05 20.77 -12.24
C LYS A 283 7.55 19.61 -13.11
N ARG A 284 7.42 18.42 -12.53
CA ARG A 284 6.94 17.20 -13.20
C ARG A 284 5.43 17.19 -13.45
N PHE A 285 4.65 18.05 -12.79
CA PHE A 285 3.20 18.06 -12.95
C PHE A 285 2.79 18.74 -14.27
N PRO A 286 1.72 18.26 -14.93
CA PRO A 286 1.14 18.96 -16.08
C PRO A 286 0.88 20.43 -15.78
N LYS A 287 0.96 21.32 -16.78
CA LYS A 287 0.68 22.75 -16.58
C LYS A 287 -0.67 22.96 -15.89
N TYR A 288 -0.71 23.93 -14.98
CA TYR A 288 -1.88 24.32 -14.18
C TYR A 288 -2.42 23.25 -13.21
N TRP A 289 -1.75 22.10 -13.09
CA TRP A 289 -2.10 21.05 -12.14
C TRP A 289 -1.42 21.31 -10.80
N TYR A 290 -2.23 21.52 -9.76
CA TYR A 290 -1.79 21.76 -8.38
C TYR A 290 -2.43 20.74 -7.43
N SER A 291 -1.79 20.51 -6.29
CA SER A 291 -2.24 19.60 -5.24
C SER A 291 -1.99 20.20 -3.86
N THR A 292 -2.55 19.56 -2.84
CA THR A 292 -2.14 19.73 -1.44
C THR A 292 -0.65 19.40 -1.27
N LEU A 293 -0.02 20.02 -0.28
CA LEU A 293 1.38 19.75 0.09
C LEU A 293 1.49 18.42 0.84
N ALA A 294 2.63 17.74 0.73
CA ALA A 294 2.82 16.41 1.31
C ALA A 294 4.29 16.06 1.51
N GLY A 295 4.63 15.54 2.68
CA GLY A 295 6.00 15.12 3.01
C GLY A 295 6.03 13.96 4.01
N PHE A 296 7.20 13.37 4.18
CA PHE A 296 7.38 12.24 5.10
C PHE A 296 7.40 12.74 6.55
N CYS A 297 6.82 11.96 7.46
CA CYS A 297 7.06 12.21 8.88
C CYS A 297 8.49 11.79 9.25
N GLU A 298 9.17 12.60 10.05
CA GLU A 298 10.48 12.24 10.58
C GLU A 298 10.37 11.42 11.87
N PRO A 299 11.46 10.69 12.25
CA PRO A 299 11.49 9.98 13.52
C PRO A 299 11.20 10.92 14.70
N ALA A 300 10.28 10.48 15.56
CA ALA A 300 9.84 11.19 16.77
C ALA A 300 9.04 12.50 16.53
N GLU A 301 8.50 12.71 15.34
CA GLU A 301 7.47 13.73 15.11
C GLU A 301 6.05 13.18 15.32
N SER A 302 5.16 14.01 15.88
CA SER A 302 3.71 13.85 15.69
C SER A 302 3.29 14.21 14.26
N ILE A 303 2.11 13.75 13.84
CA ILE A 303 1.57 14.10 12.51
C ILE A 303 1.36 15.60 12.40
N GLU A 304 0.93 16.24 13.49
CA GLU A 304 0.72 17.67 13.56
C GLU A 304 2.05 18.45 13.48
N GLU A 305 3.14 17.96 14.07
CA GLU A 305 4.47 18.58 13.93
C GLU A 305 5.00 18.44 12.50
N ALA A 306 4.99 17.23 11.94
CA ALA A 306 5.40 16.99 10.56
C ALA A 306 4.61 17.86 9.57
N THR A 307 3.29 18.00 9.79
CA THR A 307 2.45 18.87 8.94
C THR A 307 2.88 20.34 9.00
N ARG A 308 3.25 20.85 10.18
CA ARG A 308 3.72 22.24 10.31
C ARG A 308 5.10 22.44 9.70
N ARG A 309 6.01 21.48 9.93
CA ARG A 309 7.36 21.50 9.36
C ARG A 309 7.29 21.51 7.84
N GLU A 310 6.64 20.53 7.23
CA GLU A 310 6.60 20.40 5.77
C GLU A 310 6.00 21.63 5.08
N VAL A 311 4.92 22.19 5.62
CA VAL A 311 4.28 23.38 5.04
C VAL A 311 5.15 24.63 5.16
N TRP A 312 5.94 24.73 6.23
CA TRP A 312 6.90 25.82 6.40
C TRP A 312 8.15 25.64 5.51
N GLU A 313 8.65 24.42 5.37
CA GLU A 313 9.81 24.09 4.52
C GLU A 313 9.48 24.29 3.03
N GLU A 314 8.37 23.76 2.54
CA GLU A 314 8.03 23.82 1.12
C GLU A 314 7.45 25.19 0.68
N ALA A 315 6.73 25.88 1.57
CA ALA A 315 5.93 27.05 1.18
C ALA A 315 6.04 28.26 2.12
N GLY A 316 6.81 28.20 3.21
CA GLY A 316 6.99 29.31 4.16
C GLY A 316 5.78 29.62 5.03
N ILE A 317 4.70 28.83 4.93
CA ILE A 317 3.44 29.12 5.60
C ILE A 317 3.45 28.61 7.04
N HIS A 318 3.09 29.49 7.98
CA HIS A 318 3.04 29.13 9.40
C HIS A 318 1.65 28.64 9.78
N LEU A 319 1.57 27.37 10.17
CA LEU A 319 0.31 26.73 10.56
C LEU A 319 0.06 26.78 12.07
N GLY A 320 -1.18 27.11 12.43
CA GLY A 320 -1.71 27.03 13.78
C GLY A 320 -2.29 25.64 14.08
N ARG A 321 -3.62 25.52 14.03
CA ARG A 321 -4.32 24.25 14.31
C ARG A 321 -4.22 23.30 13.12
N VAL A 322 -3.94 22.03 13.42
CA VAL A 322 -3.94 20.91 12.46
C VAL A 322 -4.96 19.88 12.92
N ILE A 323 -5.76 19.35 12.00
CA ILE A 323 -6.78 18.32 12.26
C ILE A 323 -6.57 17.17 11.28
N ILE A 324 -6.53 15.94 11.80
CA ILE A 324 -6.48 14.74 10.97
C ILE A 324 -7.87 14.44 10.42
N HIS A 325 -7.97 14.27 9.11
CA HIS A 325 -9.22 14.03 8.40
C HIS A 325 -9.45 12.54 8.11
N SER A 326 -8.52 11.91 7.40
CA SER A 326 -8.66 10.53 6.92
C SER A 326 -7.30 9.99 6.45
N THR A 327 -7.19 8.68 6.21
CA THR A 327 -5.95 8.08 5.68
C THR A 327 -6.18 7.34 4.37
N GLN A 328 -5.15 7.24 3.54
CA GLN A 328 -5.16 6.52 2.27
C GLN A 328 -3.88 5.66 2.17
N PRO A 329 -3.98 4.33 2.06
CA PRO A 329 -2.85 3.51 1.64
C PRO A 329 -2.35 3.95 0.26
N TRP A 330 -1.04 4.03 0.08
CA TRP A 330 -0.44 4.40 -1.20
C TRP A 330 0.72 3.44 -1.52
N PRO A 331 0.45 2.38 -2.32
CA PRO A 331 1.37 1.25 -2.49
C PRO A 331 2.50 1.54 -3.49
N TYR A 332 3.04 2.76 -3.46
CA TYR A 332 4.09 3.25 -4.37
C TYR A 332 5.20 4.00 -3.61
N PRO A 333 6.08 3.29 -2.88
CA PRO A 333 6.08 1.84 -2.70
C PRO A 333 5.26 1.36 -1.49
N ALA A 334 5.22 2.12 -0.38
CA ALA A 334 4.69 1.63 0.89
C ALA A 334 4.23 2.75 1.82
N ASN A 335 3.61 3.82 1.30
CA ASN A 335 3.23 4.97 2.11
C ASN A 335 1.83 4.79 2.72
N LEU A 336 1.61 5.34 3.90
CA LEU A 336 0.30 5.64 4.42
C LEU A 336 0.13 7.16 4.38
N MET A 337 -0.68 7.63 3.44
CA MET A 337 -1.00 9.05 3.33
C MET A 337 -1.96 9.41 4.47
N ILE A 338 -1.55 10.35 5.31
CA ILE A 338 -2.31 10.82 6.46
C ILE A 338 -2.80 12.22 6.13
N GLY A 339 -4.07 12.30 5.75
CA GLY A 339 -4.71 13.52 5.33
C GLY A 339 -5.00 14.43 6.50
N ALA A 340 -4.52 15.66 6.43
CA ALA A 340 -4.72 16.70 7.42
C ALA A 340 -5.33 17.97 6.81
N ILE A 341 -5.94 18.78 7.66
CA ILE A 341 -6.38 20.14 7.35
C ILE A 341 -5.67 21.07 8.33
N GLY A 342 -4.91 22.01 7.80
CA GLY A 342 -4.17 23.02 8.58
C GLY A 342 -4.71 24.41 8.31
N GLN A 343 -4.75 25.26 9.33
CA GLN A 343 -5.09 26.68 9.18
C GLN A 343 -3.86 27.55 9.45
N SER A 344 -3.58 28.51 8.58
CA SER A 344 -2.50 29.47 8.83
C SER A 344 -2.80 30.39 10.01
N VAL A 345 -1.74 30.84 10.68
CA VAL A 345 -1.83 31.89 11.69
C VAL A 345 -1.96 33.28 11.03
N PRO A 346 -2.47 34.31 11.74
CA PRO A 346 -2.38 35.69 11.25
C PRO A 346 -0.93 36.04 10.87
N GLU A 347 -0.74 36.77 9.77
CA GLU A 347 0.57 37.21 9.26
C GLU A 347 1.52 36.09 8.79
N GLY A 348 1.12 34.82 8.91
CA GLY A 348 1.91 33.63 8.53
C GLY A 348 1.66 33.13 7.10
N GLU A 349 1.14 33.97 6.20
CA GLU A 349 0.60 33.56 4.88
C GLU A 349 1.51 33.88 3.67
N THR A 350 2.66 34.51 3.92
CA THR A 350 3.63 34.86 2.88
C THR A 350 4.29 33.60 2.33
N ILE A 351 4.07 33.33 1.05
CA ILE A 351 4.67 32.18 0.37
C ILE A 351 6.17 32.41 0.20
N ASP A 352 6.97 31.44 0.64
CA ASP A 352 8.41 31.38 0.43
C ASP A 352 8.81 29.95 0.02
N LEU A 353 9.40 29.82 -1.17
CA LEU A 353 9.86 28.54 -1.72
C LEU A 353 11.39 28.36 -1.57
N GLY A 354 12.02 29.20 -0.74
CA GLY A 354 13.47 29.27 -0.61
C GLY A 354 14.08 28.27 0.37
N ASN A 355 13.29 27.74 1.31
CA ASN A 355 13.78 26.80 2.33
C ASN A 355 14.00 25.40 1.74
N ASP A 356 13.04 24.91 0.94
CA ASP A 356 13.16 23.66 0.20
C ASP A 356 12.68 23.80 -1.26
N PRO A 357 13.57 23.70 -2.27
CA PRO A 357 13.23 23.91 -3.67
C PRO A 357 12.51 22.71 -4.34
N GLU A 358 11.64 22.00 -3.61
CA GLU A 358 10.82 20.91 -4.15
C GLU A 358 9.67 21.40 -5.04
N LEU A 359 9.04 22.52 -4.66
CA LEU A 359 7.94 23.13 -5.40
C LEU A 359 8.46 24.01 -6.55
N GLU A 360 7.79 23.93 -7.69
CA GLU A 360 7.96 24.89 -8.79
C GLU A 360 7.19 26.18 -8.51
N ASP A 361 6.00 26.04 -7.90
CA ASP A 361 5.09 27.15 -7.64
C ASP A 361 4.09 26.76 -6.55
N ALA A 362 3.70 27.74 -5.73
CA ALA A 362 2.63 27.60 -4.74
C ALA A 362 1.74 28.85 -4.78
N LYS A 363 0.43 28.66 -4.68
CA LYS A 363 -0.54 29.75 -4.83
C LYS A 363 -1.74 29.57 -3.91
N TRP A 364 -2.26 30.71 -3.45
CA TRP A 364 -3.55 30.79 -2.80
C TRP A 364 -4.66 30.86 -3.85
N PHE A 365 -5.58 29.90 -3.81
CA PHE A 365 -6.76 29.85 -4.67
C PHE A 365 -8.02 30.10 -3.84
N THR A 366 -8.92 30.92 -4.36
CA THR A 366 -10.24 31.13 -3.74
C THR A 366 -11.07 29.86 -3.78
N PHE A 367 -11.97 29.69 -2.83
CA PHE A 367 -12.88 28.54 -2.83
C PHE A 367 -13.72 28.42 -4.10
N ASP A 368 -14.06 29.52 -4.77
CA ASP A 368 -14.81 29.49 -6.04
C ASP A 368 -13.99 28.96 -7.21
N GLU A 369 -12.71 29.32 -7.31
CA GLU A 369 -11.78 28.74 -8.28
C GLU A 369 -11.64 27.23 -8.05
N VAL A 370 -11.52 26.83 -6.78
CA VAL A 370 -11.42 25.42 -6.41
C VAL A 370 -12.71 24.65 -6.72
N ARG A 371 -13.90 25.18 -6.42
CA ARG A 371 -15.19 24.56 -6.80
C ARG A 371 -15.33 24.38 -8.30
N LYS A 372 -14.89 25.38 -9.07
CA LYS A 372 -14.86 25.27 -10.54
C LYS A 372 -13.94 24.12 -10.97
N ALA A 373 -12.74 24.06 -10.41
CA ALA A 373 -11.77 23.01 -10.73
C ALA A 373 -12.22 21.60 -10.29
N LEU A 374 -12.89 21.45 -9.14
CA LEU A 374 -13.45 20.16 -8.72
C LEU A 374 -14.49 19.62 -9.70
N ARG A 375 -15.28 20.51 -10.33
CA ARG A 375 -16.32 20.13 -11.30
C ARG A 375 -15.79 19.74 -12.68
N VAL A 376 -14.82 20.49 -13.21
CA VAL A 376 -14.40 20.35 -14.63
C VAL A 376 -12.88 20.22 -14.84
N GLY A 377 -12.08 20.32 -13.77
CA GLY A 377 -10.62 20.41 -13.82
C GLY A 377 -9.90 19.23 -13.14
N THR A 378 -10.56 18.12 -12.86
CA THR A 378 -9.93 16.96 -12.21
C THR A 378 -9.39 15.95 -13.23
N SER A 379 -8.15 15.50 -13.04
CA SER A 379 -7.52 14.47 -13.89
C SER A 379 -6.36 13.77 -13.19
N GLY A 380 -6.03 12.56 -13.61
CA GLY A 380 -4.74 11.94 -13.32
C GLY A 380 -3.56 12.76 -13.89
N LEU A 381 -2.34 12.43 -13.44
CA LEU A 381 -1.12 13.09 -13.92
C LEU A 381 -0.83 12.79 -15.41
N ASP A 382 -1.13 11.58 -15.86
CA ASP A 382 -0.92 11.12 -17.23
C ASP A 382 -2.15 11.36 -18.14
N GLU A 383 -3.16 12.05 -17.61
CA GLU A 383 -4.44 12.29 -18.30
C GLU A 383 -4.56 13.75 -18.75
N GLY A 384 -5.22 13.94 -19.90
CA GLY A 384 -5.65 15.25 -20.35
C GLY A 384 -6.76 15.83 -19.45
N PRO A 385 -6.99 17.15 -19.52
CA PRO A 385 -8.12 17.75 -18.82
C PRO A 385 -9.46 17.27 -19.37
N GLN A 386 -10.54 17.42 -18.59
CA GLN A 386 -11.89 17.07 -19.03
C GLN A 386 -12.38 18.00 -20.14
N ALA A 387 -13.40 17.57 -20.90
CA ALA A 387 -13.86 18.28 -22.09
C ALA A 387 -14.33 19.73 -21.82
N GLU A 388 -14.83 20.01 -20.61
CA GLU A 388 -15.34 21.33 -20.21
C GLU A 388 -14.27 22.27 -19.62
N TYR A 389 -13.03 21.78 -19.47
CA TYR A 389 -11.92 22.56 -18.96
C TYR A 389 -11.48 23.65 -19.94
N LYS A 390 -11.14 24.83 -19.42
CA LYS A 390 -10.54 25.93 -20.21
C LYS A 390 -9.06 26.03 -19.86
N GLU A 391 -8.21 26.08 -20.89
CA GLU A 391 -6.77 26.21 -20.73
C GLU A 391 -6.40 27.42 -19.87
N GLY A 392 -5.52 27.22 -18.89
CA GLY A 392 -5.12 28.22 -17.90
C GLY A 392 -5.90 28.17 -16.58
N ASP A 393 -7.03 27.48 -16.52
CA ASP A 393 -7.75 27.25 -15.26
C ASP A 393 -7.01 26.28 -14.34
N LEU A 394 -7.32 26.32 -13.04
CA LEU A 394 -6.79 25.36 -12.06
C LEU A 394 -7.20 23.92 -12.41
N ARG A 395 -6.22 23.00 -12.40
CA ARG A 395 -6.44 21.56 -12.45
C ARG A 395 -6.08 20.92 -11.12
N LEU A 396 -6.84 19.88 -10.76
CA LEU A 396 -6.76 19.18 -9.47
C LEU A 396 -6.59 17.67 -9.65
N PRO A 397 -6.14 16.96 -8.60
CA PRO A 397 -6.09 15.50 -8.59
C PRO A 397 -7.48 14.87 -8.79
N PRO A 398 -7.55 13.62 -9.29
CA PRO A 398 -8.82 12.93 -9.48
C PRO A 398 -9.47 12.58 -8.12
N GLN A 399 -10.76 12.26 -8.12
CA GLN A 399 -11.52 11.95 -6.91
C GLN A 399 -10.93 10.79 -6.08
N THR A 400 -10.23 9.85 -6.72
CA THR A 400 -9.56 8.74 -6.03
C THR A 400 -8.34 9.16 -5.21
N ALA A 401 -7.79 10.35 -5.41
CA ALA A 401 -6.66 10.86 -4.64
C ALA A 401 -7.13 11.52 -3.33
N ILE A 402 -6.47 11.23 -2.21
CA ILE A 402 -6.77 11.86 -0.91
C ILE A 402 -6.65 13.39 -0.95
N ALA A 403 -5.74 13.93 -1.77
CA ALA A 403 -5.64 15.38 -2.01
C ALA A 403 -6.99 15.98 -2.45
N ASN A 404 -7.67 15.34 -3.40
CA ASN A 404 -8.99 15.77 -3.84
C ASN A 404 -10.03 15.64 -2.71
N GLN A 405 -9.96 14.57 -1.91
CA GLN A 405 -10.86 14.39 -0.76
C GLN A 405 -10.69 15.48 0.29
N LEU A 406 -9.46 15.90 0.59
CA LEU A 406 -9.18 17.01 1.52
C LEU A 406 -9.68 18.34 0.97
N ILE A 407 -9.40 18.62 -0.31
CA ILE A 407 -9.87 19.84 -0.98
C ILE A 407 -11.40 19.91 -0.96
N SER A 408 -12.07 18.82 -1.33
CA SER A 408 -13.54 18.72 -1.31
C SER A 408 -14.11 18.86 0.10
N ALA A 409 -13.44 18.29 1.11
CA ALA A 409 -13.85 18.39 2.51
C ALA A 409 -13.92 19.85 2.96
N VAL A 410 -12.87 20.62 2.67
CA VAL A 410 -12.76 22.04 3.01
C VAL A 410 -13.80 22.88 2.25
N VAL A 411 -13.91 22.70 0.94
CA VAL A 411 -14.58 23.65 0.03
C VAL A 411 -16.06 23.37 -0.21
N GLU A 412 -16.44 22.09 -0.23
CA GLU A 412 -17.81 21.66 -0.59
C GLU A 412 -18.55 21.03 0.58
N LYS A 413 -17.87 20.22 1.41
CA LYS A 413 -18.54 19.41 2.44
C LYS A 413 -18.72 20.13 3.77
N GLY A 414 -18.48 21.44 3.82
CA GLY A 414 -18.73 22.28 4.99
C GLY A 414 -17.93 21.85 6.22
N PHE A 415 -16.73 21.26 6.04
CA PHE A 415 -15.87 20.86 7.17
C PHE A 415 -15.48 22.07 8.04
N LEU A 416 -15.48 23.27 7.46
CA LEU A 416 -15.24 24.54 8.16
C LEU A 416 -16.54 25.24 8.62
N ALA A 417 -17.72 24.67 8.37
CA ALA A 417 -18.97 25.25 8.85
C ALA A 417 -18.99 25.17 10.39
N ALA A 418 -19.15 26.32 11.04
CA ALA A 418 -19.09 26.45 12.50
C ALA A 418 -20.25 25.74 13.23
N GLU A 419 -21.28 25.30 12.51
CA GLU A 419 -22.42 24.60 13.07
C GLU A 419 -22.23 23.08 12.93
N ALA A 420 -22.37 22.36 14.06
CA ALA A 420 -22.42 20.90 14.05
C ALA A 420 -23.53 20.44 13.09
N LYS A 421 -23.23 19.49 12.21
CA LYS A 421 -24.25 18.85 11.35
C LYS A 421 -25.21 18.07 12.26
N MET A 422 -26.32 18.71 12.64
CA MET A 422 -27.41 18.10 13.42
C MET A 422 -28.10 16.99 12.63
#